data_AF-A0A9D7KMT7-F1
#
_entry.id   AF-A0A9D7KMT7-F1
#
_cell.length_a   1.000
_cell.length_b   1.000
_cell.length_c   1.000
_cell.angle_alpha   90.00
_cell.angle_beta   90.00
_cell.angle_gamma   90.00
#
_symmetry.space_group_name_H-M   'P 1'
#
loop_
_entity.id
_entity.type
_entity.pdbx_description
1 polymer ?
#
loop_
_entity_poly.entity_id
_entity_poly.type
_entity_poly.pdbx_seq_one_letter_code
_entity_poly.pdbx_strand_id
1 'polypeptide(L)'
;MQKSEGDTQNDILKEYIAQKEYILSSTSIYEDNCGYDRIIYKQVPPMESVSVSGLPYPCRRVPLPFRRLAYTLADGFAYIKPAWKGEWISMSCSQNFLLFNSHLDFLKKIAKFRTDRKNLCQKE
;
A
#
# COMPACT_ATOMS: atom_id res chain seq x y z
N MET A 1 23.83 13.38 -7.66
CA MET A 1 22.63 12.58 -7.98
C MET A 1 21.46 13.52 -8.08
N GLN A 2 20.71 13.50 -9.19
CA GLN A 2 19.43 14.21 -9.26
C GLN A 2 18.50 13.64 -8.20
N LYS A 3 17.84 14.53 -7.46
CA LYS A 3 16.83 14.19 -6.46
C LYS A 3 15.57 13.77 -7.24
N SER A 4 15.36 12.48 -7.43
CA SER A 4 14.16 11.95 -8.09
C SER A 4 13.04 11.86 -7.07
N GLU A 5 12.11 12.81 -7.12
CA GLU A 5 10.84 12.78 -6.39
C GLU A 5 9.80 12.07 -7.27
N GLY A 6 9.05 11.12 -6.71
CA GLY A 6 8.06 10.36 -7.46
C GLY A 6 7.55 9.15 -6.68
N ASP A 7 6.55 8.49 -7.24
CA ASP A 7 5.97 7.27 -6.71
C ASP A 7 6.06 6.12 -7.72
N THR A 8 5.99 4.90 -7.21
CA THR A 8 5.72 3.71 -8.02
C THR A 8 4.60 2.95 -7.35
N GLN A 9 3.66 2.43 -8.15
CA GLN A 9 2.51 1.76 -7.55
C GLN A 9 2.94 0.54 -6.73
N ASN A 10 3.81 -0.32 -7.30
CA ASN A 10 4.49 -1.49 -6.71
C ASN A 10 3.66 -2.42 -5.79
N ASP A 11 2.34 -2.27 -5.78
CA ASP A 11 1.42 -3.07 -5.00
C ASP A 11 1.06 -4.31 -5.80
N ILE A 12 1.77 -5.40 -5.55
CA ILE A 12 1.55 -6.68 -6.21
C ILE A 12 0.42 -7.49 -5.58
N LEU A 13 0.08 -7.23 -4.31
CA LEU A 13 -1.01 -7.94 -3.63
C LEU A 13 -2.36 -7.63 -4.28
N LYS A 14 -2.62 -6.36 -4.57
CA LYS A 14 -3.82 -5.95 -5.33
C LYS A 14 -3.88 -6.53 -6.74
N GLU A 15 -2.73 -6.83 -7.36
CA GLU A 15 -2.68 -7.45 -8.70
C GLU A 15 -3.25 -8.86 -8.67
N TYR A 16 -2.84 -9.66 -7.70
CA TYR A 16 -3.38 -11.02 -7.52
C TYR A 16 -4.85 -11.00 -7.09
N ILE A 17 -5.24 -10.05 -6.24
CA ILE A 17 -6.58 -10.01 -5.68
C ILE A 17 -7.60 -9.46 -6.71
N ALA A 18 -7.19 -8.54 -7.58
CA ALA A 18 -8.16 -7.76 -8.34
C ALA A 18 -7.74 -7.30 -9.75
N GLN A 19 -6.59 -6.67 -9.91
CA GLN A 19 -6.24 -5.97 -11.16
C GLN A 19 -5.64 -6.87 -12.24
N LYS A 20 -4.99 -7.97 -11.84
CA LYS A 20 -4.49 -9.06 -12.71
C LYS A 20 -3.38 -8.67 -13.69
N GLU A 21 -2.56 -7.67 -13.34
CA GLU A 21 -1.37 -7.27 -14.09
C GLU A 21 -0.10 -7.84 -13.43
N TYR A 22 0.01 -9.17 -13.39
CA TYR A 22 1.20 -9.86 -12.87
C TYR A 22 1.76 -10.84 -13.90
N ILE A 23 3.08 -10.97 -13.92
CA ILE A 23 3.81 -11.82 -14.88
C ILE A 23 4.35 -13.09 -14.19
N LEU A 24 4.81 -12.97 -12.95
CA LEU A 24 5.42 -14.06 -12.18
C LEU A 24 4.41 -14.70 -11.22
N SER A 25 4.83 -15.76 -10.52
CA SER A 25 4.07 -16.36 -9.42
C SER A 25 4.13 -15.51 -8.15
N SER A 26 3.11 -15.62 -7.29
CA SER A 26 2.89 -14.70 -6.15
C SER A 26 4.01 -14.63 -5.13
N THR A 27 4.69 -15.74 -4.85
CA THR A 27 5.70 -15.78 -3.79
C THR A 27 6.99 -15.08 -4.20
N SER A 28 7.49 -15.33 -5.41
CA SER A 28 8.76 -14.76 -5.90
C SER A 28 8.68 -13.24 -6.06
N ILE A 29 7.58 -12.74 -6.61
CA ILE A 29 7.43 -11.32 -6.90
C ILE A 29 7.24 -10.47 -5.63
N TYR A 30 6.68 -11.05 -4.56
CA TYR A 30 6.54 -10.34 -3.28
C TYR A 30 7.90 -10.14 -2.61
N GLU A 31 8.78 -11.14 -2.67
CA GLU A 31 10.16 -11.02 -2.16
C GLU A 31 10.97 -10.01 -2.97
N ASP A 32 10.84 -10.04 -4.30
CA ASP A 32 11.47 -9.07 -5.20
C ASP A 32 11.02 -7.64 -4.90
N ASN A 33 9.71 -7.42 -4.68
CA ASN A 33 9.18 -6.12 -4.29
C ASN A 33 9.73 -5.64 -2.94
N CYS A 34 9.81 -6.51 -1.94
CA CYS A 34 10.41 -6.15 -0.66
C CYS A 34 11.91 -5.78 -0.80
N GLY A 35 12.62 -6.45 -1.72
CA GLY A 35 13.99 -6.12 -2.08
C GLY A 35 14.10 -4.75 -2.73
N TYR A 36 13.19 -4.43 -3.66
CA TYR A 36 13.09 -3.12 -4.30
C TYR A 36 12.84 -2.01 -3.27
N ASP A 37 11.87 -2.21 -2.36
CA ASP A 37 11.52 -1.22 -1.33
C ASP A 37 12.74 -0.89 -0.46
N ARG A 38 13.50 -1.92 -0.07
CA ARG A 38 14.74 -1.75 0.70
C ARG A 38 15.78 -0.91 -0.04
N ILE A 39 15.88 -1.04 -1.36
CA ILE A 39 16.83 -0.26 -2.18
C ILE A 39 16.36 1.20 -2.24
N ILE A 40 15.08 1.44 -2.54
CA ILE A 40 14.50 2.78 -2.61
C ILE A 40 14.67 3.53 -1.29
N TYR A 41 14.32 2.89 -0.18
CA TYR A 41 14.45 3.49 1.16
C TYR A 41 15.89 3.91 1.51
N LYS A 42 16.90 3.16 1.03
CA LYS A 42 18.32 3.45 1.31
C LYS A 42 18.97 4.43 0.35
N GLN A 43 18.62 4.36 -0.93
CA GLN A 43 19.36 5.02 -2.00
C GLN A 43 18.59 6.19 -2.62
N VAL A 44 17.25 6.17 -2.53
CA VAL A 44 16.36 7.19 -3.10
C VAL A 44 15.28 7.58 -2.09
N PRO A 45 15.66 8.14 -0.93
CA PRO A 45 14.69 8.49 0.12
C PRO A 45 13.59 9.52 -0.26
N PRO A 46 13.70 10.37 -1.30
CA PRO A 46 12.54 11.18 -1.72
C PRO A 46 11.53 10.41 -2.59
N MET A 47 11.75 9.12 -2.88
CA MET A 47 10.86 8.30 -3.70
C MET A 47 10.04 7.34 -2.84
N GLU A 48 8.76 7.26 -3.17
CA GLU A 48 7.82 6.34 -2.53
C GLU A 48 7.92 4.96 -3.17
N SER A 49 8.28 3.96 -2.37
CA SER A 49 8.56 2.60 -2.87
C SER A 49 7.32 1.81 -3.26
N VAL A 50 6.20 2.02 -2.55
CA VAL A 50 4.94 1.31 -2.76
C VAL A 50 3.75 2.21 -2.44
N SER A 51 2.73 2.15 -3.30
CA SER A 51 1.45 2.83 -3.14
C SER A 51 0.34 1.80 -2.98
N VAL A 52 -0.01 1.50 -1.72
CA VAL A 52 -0.96 0.44 -1.36
C VAL A 52 -2.38 0.88 -1.74
N SER A 53 -3.01 0.13 -2.63
CA SER A 53 -4.14 0.62 -3.41
C SER A 53 -5.46 -0.07 -3.06
N GLY A 54 -6.43 0.74 -2.62
CA GLY A 54 -7.82 0.34 -2.41
C GLY A 54 -8.69 0.35 -3.67
N LEU A 55 -8.15 0.86 -4.78
CA LEU A 55 -8.88 1.19 -6.00
C LEU A 55 -9.37 -0.04 -6.81
N PRO A 56 -8.57 -1.10 -7.02
CA PRO A 56 -8.97 -2.17 -7.92
C PRO A 56 -9.73 -3.32 -7.27
N TYR A 57 -9.76 -3.44 -5.92
CA TYR A 57 -10.48 -4.53 -5.24
C TYR A 57 -11.89 -4.72 -5.80
N PRO A 58 -12.27 -5.96 -6.14
CA PRO A 58 -13.25 -6.24 -7.18
C PRO A 58 -14.52 -5.39 -7.06
N CYS A 59 -14.63 -4.36 -7.91
CA CYS A 59 -15.84 -3.55 -8.07
C CYS A 59 -17.01 -4.35 -8.69
N ARG A 60 -16.78 -5.57 -9.18
CA ARG A 60 -17.76 -6.35 -9.94
C ARG A 60 -18.99 -6.80 -9.14
N ARG A 61 -18.92 -6.83 -7.80
CA ARG A 61 -20.09 -6.96 -6.90
C ARG A 61 -19.82 -6.20 -5.60
N VAL A 62 -19.85 -4.87 -5.69
CA VAL A 62 -19.84 -3.87 -4.60
C VAL A 62 -19.27 -4.40 -3.27
N PRO A 63 -17.94 -4.41 -3.07
CA PRO A 63 -17.41 -4.60 -1.74
C PRO A 63 -17.84 -3.40 -0.91
N LEU A 64 -18.57 -3.65 0.18
CA LEU A 64 -18.91 -2.62 1.18
C LEU A 64 -17.65 -1.78 1.48
N PRO A 65 -17.76 -0.45 1.66
CA PRO A 65 -16.61 0.43 1.91
C PRO A 65 -15.66 -0.07 3.02
N PHE A 66 -16.19 -0.79 4.01
CA PHE A 66 -15.41 -1.42 5.08
C PHE A 66 -14.50 -2.56 4.59
N ARG A 67 -14.92 -3.37 3.61
CA ARG A 67 -14.11 -4.49 3.10
C ARG A 67 -12.92 -3.97 2.31
N ARG A 68 -13.14 -2.96 1.47
CA ARG A 68 -12.04 -2.30 0.75
C ARG A 68 -11.03 -1.74 1.73
N LEU A 69 -11.50 -1.08 2.78
CA LEU A 69 -10.64 -0.60 3.84
C LEU A 69 -9.84 -1.72 4.51
N ALA A 70 -10.52 -2.80 4.91
CA ALA A 70 -9.88 -3.91 5.58
C ALA A 70 -8.79 -4.55 4.71
N TYR A 71 -9.02 -4.74 3.41
CA TYR A 71 -8.02 -5.26 2.50
C TYR A 71 -6.85 -4.30 2.29
N THR A 72 -7.10 -3.01 2.04
CA THR A 72 -6.01 -2.03 1.88
C THR A 72 -5.14 -1.92 3.13
N LEU A 73 -5.73 -1.95 4.33
CA LEU A 73 -4.97 -1.96 5.58
C LEU A 73 -4.20 -3.26 5.77
N ALA A 74 -4.81 -4.41 5.45
CA ALA A 74 -4.16 -5.71 5.54
C ALA A 74 -2.93 -5.80 4.63
N ASP A 75 -3.04 -5.34 3.38
CA ASP A 75 -1.93 -5.30 2.42
C ASP A 75 -0.85 -4.32 2.90
N GLY A 76 -1.24 -3.15 3.43
CA GLY A 76 -0.29 -2.20 4.04
C GLY A 76 0.50 -2.81 5.20
N PHE A 77 -0.16 -3.56 6.10
CA PHE A 77 0.54 -4.29 7.16
C PHE A 77 1.45 -5.39 6.62
N ALA A 78 1.08 -6.04 5.51
CA ALA A 78 1.92 -7.05 4.87
C ALA A 78 3.21 -6.42 4.33
N TYR A 79 3.19 -5.23 3.73
CA TYR A 79 4.39 -4.53 3.27
C TYR A 79 5.29 -4.01 4.41
N ILE A 80 4.72 -3.69 5.57
CA ILE A 80 5.50 -3.24 6.75
C ILE A 80 6.17 -4.43 7.47
N LYS A 81 5.60 -5.63 7.41
CA LYS A 81 6.06 -6.80 8.17
C LYS A 81 7.52 -7.21 7.88
N PRO A 82 8.01 -7.21 6.62
CA PRO A 82 9.43 -7.42 6.31
C PRO A 82 10.34 -6.33 6.90
N ALA A 83 9.90 -5.07 6.89
CA ALA A 83 10.66 -3.97 7.48
C ALA A 83 10.82 -4.10 9.00
N TRP A 84 9.82 -4.68 9.68
CA TRP A 84 9.91 -5.06 11.09
C TRP A 84 10.97 -6.12 11.35
N LYS A 85 11.13 -7.10 10.45
CA LYS A 85 12.15 -8.15 10.57
C LYS A 85 13.55 -7.67 10.18
N GLY A 86 13.64 -6.66 9.31
CA GLY A 86 14.89 -6.10 8.80
C GLY A 86 15.42 -4.88 9.54
N GLU A 87 14.74 -4.42 10.59
CA GLU A 87 15.11 -3.25 11.41
C GLU A 87 15.13 -1.89 10.66
N TRP A 88 14.35 -1.72 9.58
CA TRP A 88 14.23 -0.44 8.86
C TRP A 88 12.82 0.16 8.91
N ILE A 89 12.08 -0.12 9.99
CA ILE A 89 10.69 0.31 10.11
C ILE A 89 10.50 1.82 10.10
N SER A 90 11.43 2.58 10.68
CA SER A 90 11.36 4.04 10.71
C SER A 90 11.39 4.66 9.30
N MET A 91 12.15 4.06 8.39
CA MET A 91 12.18 4.45 6.97
C MET A 91 10.90 4.02 6.26
N SER A 92 10.48 2.77 6.45
CA SER A 92 9.30 2.22 5.77
C SER A 92 7.99 2.92 6.15
N CYS A 93 7.79 3.28 7.42
CA CYS A 93 6.59 4.01 7.83
C CYS A 93 6.53 5.45 7.31
N SER A 94 7.67 6.07 6.98
CA SER A 94 7.72 7.44 6.45
C SER A 94 7.41 7.55 4.96
N GLN A 95 7.56 6.44 4.22
CA GLN A 95 7.57 6.38 2.75
C GLN A 95 6.55 5.37 2.19
N ASN A 96 5.41 5.22 2.86
CA ASN A 96 4.30 4.39 2.41
C ASN A 96 3.03 5.23 2.34
N PHE A 97 2.43 5.30 1.14
CA PHE A 97 1.18 6.00 0.91
C PHE A 97 0.04 5.03 0.61
N LEU A 98 -1.15 5.37 1.12
CA LEU A 98 -2.39 4.63 0.86
C LEU A 98 -3.17 5.34 -0.24
N LEU A 99 -3.39 4.65 -1.36
CA LEU A 99 -4.22 5.14 -2.45
C LEU A 99 -5.66 4.69 -2.26
N PHE A 100 -6.55 5.62 -1.88
CA PHE A 100 -7.97 5.35 -1.75
C PHE A 100 -8.81 6.01 -2.83
N ASN A 101 -9.85 5.31 -3.29
CA ASN A 101 -10.82 5.88 -4.23
C ASN A 101 -11.95 6.65 -3.51
N SER A 102 -12.53 7.61 -4.23
CA SER A 102 -13.66 8.43 -3.83
C SER A 102 -14.84 8.33 -4.82
N HIS A 103 -15.77 7.37 -4.67
CA HIS A 103 -17.06 7.30 -5.42
C HIS A 103 -18.30 7.95 -4.74
N LEU A 104 -19.12 8.76 -5.41
CA LEU A 104 -20.45 9.32 -5.06
C LEU A 104 -20.89 9.58 -3.57
N ASP A 105 -20.73 8.67 -2.62
CA ASP A 105 -21.05 8.83 -1.19
C ASP A 105 -20.06 9.77 -0.45
N PHE A 106 -20.19 11.08 -0.67
CA PHE A 106 -19.28 12.12 -0.16
C PHE A 106 -19.00 12.04 1.35
N LEU A 107 -20.05 12.06 2.19
CA LEU A 107 -19.90 12.07 3.66
C LEU A 107 -19.32 10.76 4.22
N LYS A 108 -19.68 9.61 3.63
CA LYS A 108 -19.15 8.31 4.07
C LYS A 108 -17.65 8.18 3.80
N LYS A 109 -17.14 8.77 2.72
CA LYS A 109 -15.69 8.80 2.46
C LYS A 109 -14.95 9.69 3.43
N ILE A 110 -15.50 10.85 3.77
CA ILE A 110 -14.88 11.74 4.76
C ILE A 110 -14.76 10.99 6.09
N ALA A 111 -15.82 10.29 6.51
CA ALA A 111 -15.79 9.44 7.69
C ALA A 111 -14.75 8.31 7.58
N LYS A 112 -14.69 7.64 6.42
CA LYS A 112 -13.69 6.61 6.12
C LYS A 112 -12.26 7.17 6.24
N PHE A 113 -11.89 8.21 5.49
CA PHE A 113 -10.54 8.78 5.53
C PHE A 113 -10.10 9.25 6.92
N ARG A 114 -11.04 9.76 7.73
CA ARG A 114 -10.76 10.13 9.13
C ARG A 114 -10.51 8.91 10.01
N THR A 115 -11.31 7.86 9.85
CA THR A 115 -11.18 6.61 10.61
C THR A 115 -9.91 5.86 10.23
N ASP A 116 -9.59 5.81 8.94
CA ASP A 116 -8.40 5.15 8.40
C ASP A 116 -7.12 5.75 9.00
N ARG A 117 -7.00 7.08 9.01
CA ARG A 117 -5.88 7.78 9.63
C ARG A 117 -5.78 7.49 11.13
N LYS A 118 -6.92 7.50 11.83
CA LYS A 118 -6.94 7.18 13.28
C LYS A 118 -6.46 5.75 13.54
N ASN A 119 -6.95 4.77 12.77
CA ASN A 119 -6.56 3.36 12.94
C ASN A 119 -5.09 3.11 12.63
N LEU A 120 -4.50 3.87 11.70
CA LEU A 120 -3.07 3.80 11.39
C LEU A 120 -2.21 4.31 12.55
N CYS A 121 -2.63 5.42 13.19
CA CYS A 121 -1.89 6.02 14.31
C CYS A 121 -2.12 5.35 15.67
N GLN A 122 -3.14 4.49 15.82
CA GLN A 122 -3.53 3.92 17.13
C GLN A 122 -2.85 2.59 17.51
N LYS A 123 -1.91 2.08 16.70
CA LYS A 123 -1.06 0.95 17.09
C LYS A 123 0.33 1.46 17.45
N GLU A 124 0.41 2.10 18.62
CA GLU A 124 1.62 2.17 19.45
C GLU A 124 1.43 1.26 20.66
#